data_AF-A0A2H0LBN6-F1
#
_entry.id   AF-A0A2H0LBN6-F1
#
_cell.length_a   1.000
_cell.length_b   1.000
_cell.length_c   1.000
_cell.angle_alpha   90.00
_cell.angle_beta   90.00
_cell.angle_gamma   90.00
#
_symmetry.space_group_name_H-M   'P 1'
#
loop_
_entity.id
_entity.type
_entity.pdbx_description
1 polymer ?
#
loop_
_entity_poly.entity_id
_entity_poly.type
_entity_poly.pdbx_seq_one_letter_code
_entity_poly.pdbx_strand_id
1 'polypeptide(L)'
;VASAGRLPEAFRKAHAGDPISAFGGIVGLNRPVDGAAARAILKAGFLECVAAPRFTSEGARLLKVKKNLRLVEMPLIPPYRASDYQIKPVSGGLLVQESDRFRKGPAVWKRAAGPKPTAARQRDLLFAWTVARFVRSNAIVVVKGEQAVGIGGGQTSRVDAVRIALKQAGKKARGAVLASDGFFPKPDGPAAAVRAGIRAIVQPGGSVQDPAVVAVARRAGITMLLTGERHFQH
;
A
#
# COMPACT_ATOMS: atom_id res chain seq x y z
N VAL A 1 -5.39 3.50 -1.82
CA VAL A 1 -4.26 4.05 -2.62
C VAL A 1 -4.27 3.41 -4.00
N ALA A 2 -4.02 4.16 -5.07
CA ALA A 2 -3.91 3.63 -6.44
C ALA A 2 -3.06 4.53 -7.36
N SER A 3 -2.62 3.97 -8.50
CA SER A 3 -1.92 4.67 -9.58
C SER A 3 -2.62 4.47 -10.94
N ALA A 4 -2.50 5.47 -11.81
CA ALA A 4 -2.98 5.45 -13.19
C ALA A 4 -2.28 6.54 -14.02
N GLY A 5 -2.43 6.47 -15.35
CA GLY A 5 -1.91 7.50 -16.26
C GLY A 5 -2.51 8.88 -16.00
N ARG A 6 -3.78 8.93 -15.57
CA ARG A 6 -4.50 10.17 -15.26
C ARG A 6 -4.99 10.21 -13.81
N LEU A 7 -4.95 11.40 -13.20
CA LEU A 7 -5.38 11.62 -11.81
C LEU A 7 -6.84 11.21 -11.52
N PRO A 8 -7.83 11.50 -12.39
CA PRO A 8 -9.22 11.08 -12.17
C PRO A 8 -9.37 9.55 -12.10
N GLU A 9 -8.58 8.82 -12.88
CA GLU A 9 -8.59 7.35 -12.90
C GLU A 9 -7.94 6.78 -11.64
N ALA A 10 -6.78 7.33 -11.24
CA ALA A 10 -6.10 6.94 -10.01
C ALA A 10 -7.02 7.18 -8.80
N PHE A 11 -7.69 8.33 -8.74
CA PHE A 11 -8.66 8.65 -7.70
C PHE A 11 -9.82 7.64 -7.66
N ARG A 12 -10.48 7.37 -8.80
CA ARG A 12 -11.59 6.41 -8.86
C ARG A 12 -11.16 5.01 -8.44
N LYS A 13 -9.98 4.56 -8.88
CA LYS A 13 -9.39 3.28 -8.44
C LYS A 13 -9.16 3.27 -6.92
N ALA A 14 -8.56 4.32 -6.37
CA ALA A 14 -8.28 4.40 -4.95
C ALA A 14 -9.57 4.37 -4.12
N HIS A 15 -10.58 5.16 -4.51
CA HIS A 15 -11.88 5.20 -3.85
C HIS A 15 -12.63 3.86 -3.93
N ALA A 16 -12.59 3.19 -5.08
CA ALA A 16 -13.19 1.86 -5.26
C ALA A 16 -12.45 0.72 -4.53
N GLY A 17 -11.32 1.00 -3.87
CA GLY A 17 -10.64 0.07 -2.98
C GLY A 17 -11.50 -0.25 -1.75
N ASP A 18 -12.00 0.80 -1.09
CA ASP A 18 -12.93 0.71 0.03
C ASP A 18 -13.81 1.97 0.10
N PRO A 19 -14.96 1.99 -0.62
CA PRO A 19 -15.82 3.15 -0.65
C PRO A 19 -16.51 3.43 0.70
N ILE A 20 -16.68 2.41 1.54
CA ILE A 20 -17.31 2.54 2.86
C ILE A 20 -16.38 3.33 3.77
N SER A 21 -15.12 2.91 3.90
CA SER A 21 -14.15 3.62 4.74
C SER A 21 -13.66 4.95 4.14
N ALA A 22 -13.84 5.17 2.84
CA ALA A 22 -13.48 6.45 2.21
C ALA A 22 -14.44 7.59 2.56
N PHE A 23 -15.65 7.30 3.05
CA PHE A 23 -16.61 8.32 3.46
C PHE A 23 -16.08 9.13 4.65
N GLY A 24 -15.99 10.46 4.50
CA GLY A 24 -15.34 11.33 5.50
C GLY A 24 -13.82 11.22 5.51
N GLY A 25 -13.23 10.60 4.48
CA GLY A 25 -11.79 10.42 4.36
C GLY A 25 -11.03 11.70 3.99
N ILE A 26 -9.70 11.59 4.09
CA ILE A 26 -8.73 12.58 3.62
C ILE A 26 -8.05 12.04 2.36
N VAL A 27 -7.96 12.88 1.33
CA VAL A 27 -7.39 12.52 0.03
C VAL A 27 -6.08 13.26 -0.19
N GLY A 28 -4.98 12.52 -0.35
CA GLY A 28 -3.70 13.05 -0.82
C GLY A 28 -3.49 12.76 -2.30
N LEU A 29 -3.11 13.78 -3.08
CA LEU A 29 -2.85 13.69 -4.52
C LEU A 29 -1.41 14.18 -4.81
N ASN A 30 -0.70 13.48 -5.69
CA ASN A 30 0.68 13.83 -6.06
C ASN A 30 0.80 14.62 -7.37
N ARG A 31 -0.33 15.09 -7.92
CA ARG A 31 -0.42 15.88 -9.16
C ARG A 31 -1.46 16.99 -9.02
N PRO A 32 -1.37 18.06 -9.82
CA PRO A 32 -2.34 19.15 -9.80
C PRO A 32 -3.78 18.66 -10.05
N VAL A 33 -4.74 19.30 -9.38
CA VAL A 33 -6.18 19.01 -9.53
C VAL A 33 -6.78 19.91 -10.61
N ASP A 34 -7.05 19.30 -11.76
CA ASP A 34 -7.80 19.90 -12.86
C ASP A 34 -9.33 19.70 -12.70
N GLY A 35 -10.12 20.25 -13.63
CA GLY A 35 -11.57 20.09 -13.59
C GLY A 35 -12.03 18.63 -13.70
N ALA A 36 -11.30 17.78 -14.42
CA ALA A 36 -11.64 16.36 -14.55
C ALA A 36 -11.42 15.60 -13.23
N ALA A 37 -10.34 15.91 -12.51
CA ALA A 37 -10.05 15.34 -11.20
C ALA A 37 -11.05 15.84 -10.16
N ALA A 38 -11.35 17.14 -10.15
CA ALA A 38 -12.37 17.72 -9.28
C ALA A 38 -13.75 17.07 -9.48
N ARG A 39 -14.18 16.86 -10.73
CA ARG A 39 -15.43 16.14 -11.04
C ARG A 39 -15.43 14.70 -10.51
N ALA A 40 -14.30 14.01 -10.57
CA ALA A 40 -14.19 12.67 -10.01
C ALA A 40 -14.30 12.69 -8.48
N ILE A 41 -13.64 13.65 -7.82
CA ILE A 41 -13.69 13.85 -6.37
C ILE A 41 -15.11 14.14 -5.89
N LEU A 42 -15.84 15.02 -6.56
CA LEU A 42 -17.23 15.36 -6.20
C LEU A 42 -18.18 14.16 -6.27
N LYS A 43 -17.90 13.17 -7.13
CA LYS A 43 -18.69 11.94 -7.25
C LYS A 43 -18.46 10.94 -6.11
N ALA A 44 -17.38 11.09 -5.33
CA ALA A 44 -17.07 10.20 -4.20
C ALA A 44 -17.88 10.48 -2.93
N GLY A 45 -18.76 11.49 -2.96
CA GLY A 45 -19.59 11.85 -1.82
C GLY A 45 -18.86 12.77 -0.84
N PHE A 46 -18.98 12.47 0.46
CA PHE A 46 -18.41 13.29 1.53
C PHE A 46 -16.94 12.98 1.77
N LEU A 47 -16.11 14.02 1.75
CA LEU A 47 -14.69 14.00 2.08
C LEU A 47 -14.37 15.20 2.98
N GLU A 48 -13.49 15.01 3.95
CA GLU A 48 -13.10 16.03 4.92
C GLU A 48 -12.04 16.98 4.37
N CYS A 49 -11.12 16.46 3.55
CA CYS A 49 -9.97 17.21 3.05
C CYS A 49 -9.43 16.62 1.75
N VAL A 50 -9.01 17.50 0.84
CA VAL A 50 -8.19 17.17 -0.34
C VAL A 50 -6.90 17.97 -0.27
N ALA A 51 -5.77 17.26 -0.19
CA ALA A 51 -4.43 17.82 -0.25
C ALA A 51 -3.79 17.50 -1.61
N ALA A 52 -3.22 18.51 -2.27
CA ALA A 52 -2.61 18.37 -3.59
C ALA A 52 -1.48 19.39 -3.79
N PRO A 53 -0.54 19.17 -4.73
CA PRO A 53 0.51 20.14 -5.05
C PRO A 53 -0.01 21.45 -5.62
N ARG A 54 -1.18 21.42 -6.28
CA ARG A 54 -1.82 22.60 -6.84
C ARG A 54 -3.30 22.34 -7.16
N PHE A 55 -4.13 23.37 -7.09
CA PHE A 55 -5.45 23.39 -7.72
C PHE A 55 -5.48 24.35 -8.91
N THR A 56 -5.99 23.90 -10.04
CA THR A 56 -6.31 24.81 -11.15
C THR A 56 -7.51 25.69 -10.79
N SER A 57 -7.67 26.84 -11.47
CA SER A 57 -8.84 27.70 -11.27
C SER A 57 -10.16 26.95 -11.45
N GLU A 58 -10.25 26.07 -12.48
CA GLU A 58 -11.42 25.23 -12.71
C GLU A 58 -11.62 24.21 -11.56
N GLY A 59 -10.55 23.49 -11.18
CA GLY A 59 -10.60 22.48 -10.13
C GLY A 59 -11.01 23.06 -8.77
N ALA A 60 -10.43 24.20 -8.39
CA ALA A 60 -10.77 24.91 -7.17
C ALA A 60 -12.23 25.40 -7.19
N ARG A 61 -12.69 26.01 -8.29
CA ARG A 61 -14.08 26.48 -8.45
C ARG A 61 -15.08 25.34 -8.25
N LEU A 62 -14.82 24.18 -8.85
CA LEU A 62 -15.69 23.01 -8.75
C LEU A 62 -15.73 22.43 -7.33
N LEU A 63 -14.59 22.35 -6.65
CA LEU A 63 -14.54 21.78 -5.31
C LEU A 63 -15.13 22.71 -4.24
N LYS A 64 -15.02 24.03 -4.41
CA LYS A 64 -15.56 25.05 -3.49
C LYS A 64 -17.08 25.02 -3.35
N VAL A 65 -17.81 24.31 -4.22
CA VAL A 65 -19.26 24.07 -4.03
C VAL A 65 -19.56 23.26 -2.76
N LYS A 66 -18.59 22.49 -2.26
CA LYS A 66 -18.66 21.76 -0.99
C LYS A 66 -18.14 22.65 0.14
N LYS A 67 -19.03 23.39 0.81
CA LYS A 67 -18.68 24.39 1.83
C LYS A 67 -17.72 23.89 2.93
N ASN A 68 -17.83 22.62 3.32
CA ASN A 68 -17.03 22.03 4.40
C ASN A 68 -15.78 21.28 3.91
N LEU A 69 -15.57 21.18 2.59
CA LEU A 69 -14.41 20.48 2.03
C LEU A 69 -13.16 21.36 2.17
N ARG A 70 -12.20 20.91 2.98
CA ARG A 70 -10.92 21.61 3.14
C ARG A 70 -10.02 21.33 1.93
N LEU A 71 -9.54 22.38 1.28
CA LEU A 71 -8.59 22.27 0.17
C LEU A 71 -7.23 22.75 0.67
N VAL A 72 -6.24 21.86 0.64
CA VAL A 72 -4.88 22.14 1.12
C VAL A 72 -3.93 22.05 -0.07
N GLU A 73 -3.36 23.18 -0.45
CA GLU A 73 -2.26 23.21 -1.41
C GLU A 73 -0.94 22.99 -0.66
N MET A 74 -0.20 21.94 -1.01
CA MET A 74 1.06 21.59 -0.37
C MET A 74 2.05 21.07 -1.41
N PRO A 75 3.26 21.64 -1.52
CA PRO A 75 4.24 21.21 -2.52
C PRO A 75 4.61 19.74 -2.33
N LEU A 76 5.09 19.10 -3.41
CA LEU A 76 5.60 17.74 -3.29
C LEU A 76 6.84 17.75 -2.39
N ILE A 77 6.79 16.95 -1.34
CA ILE A 77 7.89 16.79 -0.40
C ILE A 77 8.86 15.75 -0.97
N PRO A 78 10.17 16.04 -1.03
CA PRO A 78 11.14 15.05 -1.48
C PRO A 78 11.15 13.84 -0.53
N PRO A 79 11.50 12.63 -1.01
CA PRO A 79 11.69 11.47 -0.15
C PRO A 79 12.76 11.72 0.91
N TYR A 80 12.65 11.04 2.06
CA TYR A 80 13.64 11.12 3.13
C TYR A 80 15.04 10.76 2.64
N ARG A 81 16.01 11.59 3.02
CA ARG A 81 17.44 11.36 2.86
C ARG A 81 17.98 10.51 4.00
N ALA A 82 19.21 10.02 3.83
CA ALA A 82 19.92 9.29 4.87
C ALA A 82 20.04 10.03 6.20
N SER A 83 20.16 11.35 6.11
CA SER A 83 20.36 12.28 7.22
C SER A 83 19.06 12.69 7.92
N ASP A 84 17.90 12.24 7.44
CA ASP A 84 16.62 12.72 7.96
C ASP A 84 16.19 11.85 9.14
N TYR A 85 15.85 12.49 10.26
CA TYR A 85 15.46 11.80 11.48
C TYR A 85 13.96 11.85 11.73
N GLN A 86 13.42 10.79 12.31
CA GLN A 86 12.09 10.76 12.91
C GLN A 86 12.20 10.87 14.43
N ILE A 87 11.37 11.74 14.98
CA ILE A 87 11.26 11.97 16.43
C ILE A 87 9.94 11.37 16.90
N LYS A 88 9.99 10.54 17.95
CA LYS A 88 8.82 9.97 18.61
C LYS A 88 8.80 10.38 20.08
N PRO A 89 7.84 11.23 20.51
CA PRO A 89 7.67 11.56 21.92
C PRO A 89 7.31 10.33 22.74
N VAL A 90 7.84 10.24 23.95
CA VAL A 90 7.51 9.23 24.96
C VAL A 90 7.36 9.92 26.32
N SER A 91 6.69 9.28 27.28
CA SER A 91 6.64 9.83 28.64
C SER A 91 8.07 10.01 29.18
N GLY A 92 8.41 11.24 29.58
CA GLY A 92 9.74 11.58 30.08
C GLY A 92 10.80 11.89 29.01
N GLY A 93 10.46 11.94 27.71
CA GLY A 93 11.44 12.35 26.70
C GLY A 93 11.04 12.09 25.24
N LEU A 94 12.04 11.81 24.41
CA LEU A 94 11.87 11.52 22.99
C LEU A 94 12.83 10.43 22.52
N LEU A 95 12.40 9.67 21.51
CA LEU A 95 13.24 8.75 20.75
C LEU A 95 13.56 9.40 19.40
N VAL A 96 14.79 9.23 18.92
CA VAL A 96 15.24 9.68 17.60
C VAL A 96 15.78 8.49 16.82
N GLN A 97 15.36 8.34 15.57
CA GLN A 97 15.83 7.30 14.66
C GLN A 97 16.00 7.86 13.25
N GLU A 98 16.82 7.22 12.41
CA GLU A 98 16.80 7.51 10.98
C GLU A 98 15.39 7.27 10.41
N SER A 99 14.98 8.11 9.46
CA SER A 99 13.73 7.91 8.74
C SER A 99 13.81 6.63 7.92
N ASP A 100 12.79 5.78 8.04
CA ASP A 100 12.69 4.58 7.22
C ASP A 100 12.70 4.97 5.73
N ARG A 101 13.34 4.15 4.89
CA ARG A 101 13.52 4.37 3.45
C ARG A 101 13.78 3.03 2.78
N PHE A 102 13.47 2.93 1.48
CA PHE A 102 13.89 1.77 0.69
C PHE A 102 15.40 1.86 0.44
N ARG A 103 16.19 1.01 1.11
CA ARG A 103 17.65 0.99 0.90
C ARG A 103 18.01 0.01 -0.21
N LYS A 104 17.18 -1.00 -0.46
CA LYS A 104 17.32 -1.98 -1.53
C LYS A 104 16.22 -1.83 -2.57
N GLY A 105 16.62 -1.80 -3.83
CA GLY A 105 15.69 -1.82 -4.96
C GLY A 105 15.23 -3.23 -5.34
N PRO A 106 14.22 -3.36 -6.22
CA PRO A 106 13.77 -4.65 -6.73
C PRO A 106 14.86 -5.50 -7.40
N ALA A 107 15.93 -4.87 -7.87
CA ALA A 107 17.04 -5.55 -8.54
C ALA A 107 17.76 -6.57 -7.63
N VAL A 108 17.75 -6.37 -6.30
CA VAL A 108 18.42 -7.26 -5.35
C VAL A 108 17.47 -8.23 -4.65
N TRP A 109 16.18 -8.22 -5.01
CA TRP A 109 15.20 -9.13 -4.41
C TRP A 109 15.45 -10.56 -4.86
N LYS A 110 15.53 -11.49 -3.88
CA LYS A 110 15.74 -12.91 -4.15
C LYS A 110 14.41 -13.58 -4.49
N ARG A 111 14.31 -14.22 -5.65
CA ARG A 111 13.17 -15.08 -5.99
C ARG A 111 13.32 -16.45 -5.32
N ALA A 112 12.64 -16.64 -4.19
CA ALA A 112 12.73 -17.87 -3.39
C ALA A 112 11.85 -19.02 -3.94
N ALA A 113 10.77 -18.69 -4.64
CA ALA A 113 9.89 -19.67 -5.28
C ALA A 113 9.19 -19.09 -6.53
N GLY A 114 8.70 -20.00 -7.38
CA GLY A 114 7.85 -19.70 -8.53
C GLY A 114 8.57 -19.08 -9.73
N PRO A 115 7.81 -18.78 -10.81
CA PRO A 115 8.35 -18.22 -12.03
C PRO A 115 8.77 -16.75 -11.85
N LYS A 116 9.52 -16.23 -12.83
CA LYS A 116 9.78 -14.78 -12.93
C LYS A 116 8.44 -14.04 -13.06
N PRO A 117 8.20 -12.97 -12.28
CA PRO A 117 6.98 -12.19 -12.45
C PRO A 117 6.99 -11.49 -13.82
N THR A 118 5.83 -11.43 -14.48
CA THR A 118 5.61 -10.56 -15.64
C THR A 118 5.87 -9.09 -15.26
N ALA A 119 6.14 -8.22 -16.23
CA ALA A 119 6.34 -6.79 -15.98
C ALA A 119 5.17 -6.15 -15.20
N ALA A 120 3.92 -6.47 -15.54
CA ALA A 120 2.74 -5.99 -14.81
C ALA A 120 2.73 -6.44 -13.35
N ARG A 121 2.98 -7.73 -13.10
CA ARG A 121 3.07 -8.29 -11.75
C ARG A 121 4.25 -7.73 -10.95
N GLN A 122 5.36 -7.38 -11.60
CA GLN A 122 6.49 -6.72 -10.95
C GLN A 122 6.14 -5.29 -10.52
N ARG A 123 5.40 -4.53 -11.34
CA ARG A 123 4.86 -3.21 -10.94
C ARG A 123 3.90 -3.34 -9.75
N ASP A 124 3.00 -4.32 -9.78
CA ASP A 124 2.08 -4.56 -8.67
C ASP A 124 2.83 -4.93 -7.37
N LEU A 125 3.89 -5.75 -7.44
CA LEU A 125 4.70 -6.12 -6.27
C LEU A 125 5.44 -4.91 -5.68
N LEU A 126 6.01 -4.06 -6.55
CA LEU A 126 6.65 -2.81 -6.14
C LEU A 126 5.65 -1.87 -5.48
N PHE A 127 4.49 -1.69 -6.11
CA PHE A 127 3.41 -0.87 -5.58
C PHE A 127 2.93 -1.39 -4.22
N ALA A 128 2.71 -2.70 -4.09
CA ALA A 128 2.31 -3.32 -2.82
C ALA A 128 3.36 -3.14 -1.72
N TRP A 129 4.64 -3.33 -2.05
CA TRP A 129 5.76 -3.09 -1.14
C TRP A 129 5.83 -1.63 -0.69
N THR A 130 5.68 -0.69 -1.62
CA THR A 130 5.64 0.74 -1.32
C THR A 130 4.51 1.11 -0.38
N VAL A 131 3.31 0.59 -0.62
CA VAL A 131 2.16 0.86 0.25
C VAL A 131 2.34 0.21 1.63
N ALA A 132 2.85 -1.02 1.70
CA ALA A 132 3.00 -1.74 2.97
C ALA A 132 3.87 -0.99 3.98
N ARG A 133 4.89 -0.27 3.52
CA ARG A 133 5.76 0.58 4.37
C ARG A 133 5.00 1.66 5.14
N PHE A 134 3.87 2.16 4.62
CA PHE A 134 3.09 3.23 5.25
C PHE A 134 1.88 2.72 6.05
N VAL A 135 1.65 1.42 6.07
CA VAL A 135 0.56 0.80 6.83
C VAL A 135 1.11 0.38 8.19
N ARG A 136 0.40 0.72 9.27
CA ARG A 136 0.78 0.29 10.62
C ARG A 136 0.91 -1.23 10.70
N SER A 137 1.94 -1.70 11.38
CA SER A 137 2.30 -3.10 11.53
C SER A 137 1.38 -3.83 12.52
N ASN A 138 1.18 -5.14 12.40
CA ASN A 138 1.59 -5.98 11.25
C ASN A 138 0.76 -5.66 10.01
N ALA A 139 1.42 -5.39 8.88
CA ALA A 139 0.77 -4.96 7.65
C ALA A 139 0.78 -6.02 6.54
N ILE A 140 -0.36 -6.17 5.89
CA ILE A 140 -0.58 -6.97 4.69
C ILE A 140 -1.33 -6.12 3.67
N VAL A 141 -0.77 -6.02 2.46
CA VAL A 141 -1.34 -5.22 1.38
C VAL A 141 -1.54 -6.11 0.15
N VAL A 142 -2.77 -6.16 -0.34
CA VAL A 142 -3.16 -6.88 -1.57
C VAL A 142 -3.37 -5.86 -2.69
N VAL A 143 -2.69 -6.08 -3.82
CA VAL A 143 -2.69 -5.15 -4.96
C VAL A 143 -3.01 -5.86 -6.26
N LYS A 144 -3.79 -5.20 -7.12
CA LYS A 144 -4.04 -5.62 -8.49
C LYS A 144 -4.13 -4.41 -9.41
N GLY A 145 -3.28 -4.33 -10.44
CA GLY A 145 -3.31 -3.23 -11.40
C GLY A 145 -3.02 -1.86 -10.77
N GLU A 146 -2.02 -1.83 -9.88
CA GLU A 146 -1.56 -0.67 -9.11
C GLU A 146 -2.69 -0.02 -8.28
N GLN A 147 -3.63 -0.84 -7.80
CA GLN A 147 -4.69 -0.47 -6.87
C GLN A 147 -4.57 -1.36 -5.63
N ALA A 148 -4.51 -0.75 -4.44
CA ALA A 148 -4.69 -1.50 -3.20
C ALA A 148 -6.15 -1.94 -3.11
N VAL A 149 -6.37 -3.25 -3.18
CA VAL A 149 -7.71 -3.86 -3.13
C VAL A 149 -8.02 -4.48 -1.77
N GLY A 150 -7.01 -4.64 -0.90
CA GLY A 150 -7.20 -5.02 0.49
C GLY A 150 -5.98 -4.65 1.33
N ILE A 151 -6.21 -4.16 2.54
CA ILE A 151 -5.21 -3.74 3.51
C ILE A 151 -5.62 -4.27 4.89
N GLY A 152 -4.78 -5.08 5.49
CA GLY A 152 -4.87 -5.45 6.90
C GLY A 152 -3.68 -4.85 7.62
N GLY A 153 -3.91 -3.87 8.48
CA GLY A 153 -2.87 -3.18 9.24
C GLY A 153 -3.22 -3.08 10.72
N GLY A 154 -2.23 -2.75 11.54
CA GLY A 154 -2.38 -2.49 12.98
C GLY A 154 -2.71 -3.72 13.81
N GLN A 155 -2.47 -4.93 13.29
CA GLN A 155 -2.83 -6.18 13.98
C GLN A 155 -1.66 -6.70 14.81
N THR A 156 -1.96 -7.22 16.00
CA THR A 156 -1.00 -7.93 16.86
C THR A 156 -0.52 -9.23 16.20
N SER A 157 -1.36 -9.85 15.38
CA SER A 157 -1.11 -11.09 14.66
C SER A 157 -1.06 -10.85 13.15
N ARG A 158 -0.01 -11.38 12.51
CA ARG A 158 0.18 -11.23 11.05
C ARG A 158 -0.82 -12.06 10.25
N VAL A 159 -1.24 -13.22 10.74
CA VAL A 159 -2.30 -14.00 10.10
C VAL A 159 -3.66 -13.27 10.21
N ASP A 160 -3.86 -12.54 11.32
CA ASP A 160 -4.77 -11.39 11.53
C ASP A 160 -4.90 -10.51 10.30
N ALA A 161 -3.80 -9.81 10.04
CA ALA A 161 -3.66 -8.88 8.94
C ALA A 161 -3.93 -9.55 7.58
N VAL A 162 -3.49 -10.80 7.37
CA VAL A 162 -3.77 -11.54 6.13
C VAL A 162 -5.28 -11.75 5.95
N ARG A 163 -5.96 -12.23 6.99
CA ARG A 163 -7.41 -12.49 6.93
C ARG A 163 -8.19 -11.22 6.62
N ILE A 164 -7.86 -10.10 7.27
CA ILE A 164 -8.50 -8.80 7.04
C ILE A 164 -8.27 -8.34 5.59
N ALA A 165 -7.01 -8.33 5.13
CA ALA A 165 -6.67 -7.89 3.78
C ALA A 165 -7.38 -8.73 2.70
N LEU A 166 -7.41 -10.05 2.88
CA LEU A 166 -8.07 -10.97 1.94
C LEU A 166 -9.60 -10.83 1.99
N LYS A 167 -10.19 -10.62 3.17
CA LYS A 167 -11.64 -10.36 3.31
C LYS A 167 -12.04 -9.09 2.58
N GLN A 168 -11.28 -8.01 2.75
CA GLN A 168 -11.51 -6.74 2.06
C GLN A 168 -11.33 -6.87 0.53
N ALA A 169 -10.29 -7.60 0.10
CA ALA A 169 -10.05 -7.85 -1.32
C ALA A 169 -11.13 -8.70 -1.99
N GLY A 170 -11.71 -9.67 -1.26
CA GLY A 170 -12.74 -10.55 -1.78
C GLY A 170 -12.36 -11.19 -3.11
N LYS A 171 -13.24 -11.08 -4.12
CA LYS A 171 -12.97 -11.62 -5.48
C LYS A 171 -11.78 -10.95 -6.18
N LYS A 172 -11.41 -9.70 -5.80
CA LYS A 172 -10.29 -8.97 -6.40
C LYS A 172 -8.93 -9.59 -6.04
N ALA A 173 -8.85 -10.41 -4.98
CA ALA A 173 -7.63 -11.14 -4.61
C ALA A 173 -7.18 -12.14 -5.68
N ARG A 174 -8.10 -12.67 -6.50
CA ARG A 174 -7.74 -13.63 -7.56
C ARG A 174 -6.86 -12.96 -8.62
N GLY A 175 -5.65 -13.50 -8.80
CA GLY A 175 -4.65 -13.00 -9.72
C GLY A 175 -3.79 -11.85 -9.18
N ALA A 176 -4.13 -11.33 -7.99
CA ALA A 176 -3.46 -10.21 -7.32
C ALA A 176 -2.11 -10.62 -6.71
N VAL A 177 -1.39 -9.64 -6.19
CA VAL A 177 -0.16 -9.82 -5.42
C VAL A 177 -0.37 -9.41 -3.97
N LEU A 178 0.50 -9.87 -3.08
CA LEU A 178 0.47 -9.55 -1.67
C LEU A 178 1.86 -9.09 -1.20
N ALA A 179 1.92 -8.02 -0.42
CA ALA A 179 3.10 -7.60 0.32
C ALA A 179 2.88 -7.76 1.82
N SER A 180 3.92 -8.16 2.55
CA SER A 180 3.96 -8.09 4.01
C SER A 180 5.15 -7.27 4.46
N ASP A 181 4.95 -6.31 5.35
CA ASP A 181 6.00 -5.44 5.93
C ASP A 181 7.14 -6.18 6.67
N GLY A 182 6.89 -7.43 7.03
CA GLY A 182 7.66 -8.30 7.89
C GLY A 182 7.51 -9.77 7.46
N PHE A 183 8.20 -10.68 8.15
CA PHE A 183 8.60 -11.95 7.53
C PHE A 183 7.67 -13.17 7.56
N PHE A 184 6.36 -13.20 7.78
CA PHE A 184 5.62 -14.49 7.96
C PHE A 184 6.27 -15.53 8.92
N PRO A 185 5.90 -15.53 10.21
CA PRO A 185 6.49 -16.46 11.18
C PRO A 185 6.08 -17.93 10.93
N LYS A 186 4.99 -18.17 10.20
CA LYS A 186 4.43 -19.49 9.91
C LYS A 186 3.86 -19.56 8.48
N PRO A 187 3.64 -20.77 7.93
CA PRO A 187 3.13 -20.95 6.56
C PRO A 187 1.64 -20.63 6.38
N ASP A 188 0.90 -20.38 7.46
CA ASP A 188 -0.55 -20.17 7.48
C ASP A 188 -1.01 -18.92 6.70
N GLY A 189 -0.29 -17.79 6.85
CA GLY A 189 -0.53 -16.58 6.09
C GLY A 189 -0.38 -16.78 4.57
N PRO A 190 0.80 -17.23 4.09
CA PRO A 190 1.02 -17.59 2.68
C PRO A 190 0.01 -18.63 2.16
N ALA A 191 -0.36 -19.63 2.97
CA ALA A 191 -1.35 -20.63 2.57
C ALA A 191 -2.75 -20.02 2.38
N ALA A 192 -3.16 -19.10 3.26
CA ALA A 192 -4.41 -18.35 3.09
C ALA A 192 -4.39 -17.48 1.83
N ALA A 193 -3.26 -16.82 1.55
CA ALA A 193 -3.09 -16.01 0.33
C ALA A 193 -3.23 -16.86 -0.94
N VAL A 194 -2.59 -18.04 -0.98
CA VAL A 194 -2.72 -19.00 -2.08
C VAL A 194 -4.17 -19.41 -2.29
N ARG A 195 -4.89 -19.80 -1.21
CA ARG A 195 -6.31 -20.18 -1.29
C ARG A 195 -7.20 -19.05 -1.83
N ALA A 196 -6.89 -17.80 -1.52
CA ALA A 196 -7.60 -16.63 -2.04
C ALA A 196 -7.25 -16.29 -3.51
N GLY A 197 -6.30 -17.00 -4.10
CA GLY A 197 -5.91 -16.83 -5.51
C GLY A 197 -4.82 -15.80 -5.75
N ILE A 198 -4.06 -15.41 -4.72
CA ILE A 198 -2.84 -14.60 -4.89
C ILE A 198 -1.84 -15.34 -5.78
N ARG A 199 -1.11 -14.60 -6.60
CA ARG A 199 -0.15 -15.15 -7.59
C ARG A 199 1.29 -14.72 -7.37
N ALA A 200 1.53 -13.74 -6.50
CA ALA A 200 2.86 -13.43 -6.01
C ALA A 200 2.84 -12.82 -4.62
N ILE A 201 3.90 -13.09 -3.85
CA ILE A 201 4.11 -12.57 -2.50
C ILE A 201 5.48 -11.89 -2.46
N VAL A 202 5.56 -10.69 -1.87
CA VAL A 202 6.82 -10.03 -1.49
C VAL A 202 6.86 -9.85 0.03
N GLN A 203 7.98 -10.24 0.63
CA GLN A 203 8.20 -10.14 2.08
C GLN A 203 9.70 -10.04 2.37
N PRO A 204 10.14 -9.69 3.59
CA PRO A 204 11.56 -9.58 3.89
C PRO A 204 12.34 -10.90 3.84
N GLY A 205 11.74 -12.00 4.32
CA GLY A 205 12.47 -13.19 4.73
C GLY A 205 13.24 -12.99 6.04
N GLY A 206 13.99 -14.01 6.45
CA GLY A 206 14.79 -14.02 7.68
C GLY A 206 14.16 -14.81 8.84
N SER A 207 13.07 -15.54 8.58
CA SER A 207 12.49 -16.46 9.57
C SER A 207 13.25 -17.78 9.58
N VAL A 208 13.42 -18.40 10.76
CA VAL A 208 13.83 -19.81 10.84
C VAL A 208 12.84 -20.76 10.14
N GLN A 209 11.60 -20.31 9.97
CA GLN A 209 10.53 -21.02 9.25
C GLN A 209 10.45 -20.66 7.75
N ASP A 210 11.38 -19.88 7.21
CA ASP A 210 11.41 -19.53 5.77
C ASP A 210 11.34 -20.75 4.85
N PRO A 211 12.05 -21.88 5.11
CA PRO A 211 11.92 -23.08 4.28
C PRO A 211 10.46 -23.57 4.16
N ALA A 212 9.72 -23.57 5.27
CA ALA A 212 8.32 -24.01 5.30
C ALA A 212 7.38 -23.00 4.61
N VAL A 213 7.61 -21.70 4.80
CA VAL A 213 6.88 -20.60 4.14
C VAL A 213 7.09 -20.62 2.63
N VAL A 214 8.33 -20.75 2.18
CA VAL A 214 8.70 -20.82 0.75
C VAL A 214 8.15 -22.08 0.10
N ALA A 215 8.09 -23.20 0.82
CA ALA A 215 7.50 -24.44 0.32
C ALA A 215 6.01 -24.29 -0.06
N VAL A 216 5.25 -23.45 0.65
CA VAL A 216 3.85 -23.14 0.28
C VAL A 216 3.78 -22.48 -1.09
N ALA A 217 4.60 -21.46 -1.33
CA ALA A 217 4.63 -20.79 -2.63
C ALA A 217 5.10 -21.72 -3.75
N ARG A 218 6.11 -22.55 -3.47
CA ARG A 218 6.64 -23.53 -4.43
C ARG A 218 5.59 -24.55 -4.85
N ARG A 219 4.90 -25.17 -3.88
CA ARG A 219 3.81 -26.14 -4.15
C ARG A 219 2.65 -25.51 -4.92
N ALA A 220 2.35 -24.24 -4.66
CA ALA A 220 1.28 -23.51 -5.33
C ALA A 220 1.69 -22.93 -6.70
N GLY A 221 2.97 -23.03 -7.09
CA GLY A 221 3.48 -22.45 -8.33
C GLY A 221 3.44 -20.92 -8.37
N ILE A 222 3.39 -20.24 -7.22
CA ILE A 222 3.34 -18.77 -7.16
C ILE A 222 4.71 -18.16 -6.89
N THR A 223 4.93 -16.93 -7.36
CA THR A 223 6.19 -16.22 -7.12
C THR A 223 6.29 -15.78 -5.66
N MET A 224 7.42 -16.05 -5.00
CA MET A 224 7.76 -15.43 -3.72
C MET A 224 9.09 -14.69 -3.83
N LEU A 225 9.10 -13.41 -3.47
CA LEU A 225 10.28 -12.55 -3.45
C LEU A 225 10.66 -12.20 -2.00
N LEU A 226 11.96 -12.30 -1.69
CA LEU A 226 12.54 -11.92 -0.41
C LEU A 226 13.35 -10.63 -0.59
N THR A 227 12.99 -9.57 0.14
CA THR A 227 13.62 -8.24 0.00
C THR A 227 14.87 -8.08 0.88
N GLY A 228 14.92 -8.80 2.01
CA GLY A 228 15.93 -8.61 3.05
C GLY A 228 15.85 -7.24 3.72
N GLU A 229 14.70 -6.57 3.69
CA GLU A 229 14.42 -5.31 4.39
C GLU A 229 13.04 -5.36 5.06
N ARG A 230 12.94 -4.90 6.31
CA ARG A 230 11.68 -4.84 7.07
C ARG A 230 11.24 -3.39 7.25
N HIS A 231 9.99 -3.08 6.97
CA HIS A 231 9.41 -1.74 7.15
C HIS A 231 8.35 -1.75 8.26
N PHE A 232 8.79 -1.85 9.51
CA PHE A 232 7.87 -1.90 10.65
C PHE A 232 7.45 -0.48 11.06
N GLN A 233 6.16 -0.25 11.23
CA GLN A 233 5.60 1.03 11.66
C GLN A 233 4.57 0.82 12.77
N HIS A 234 4.68 1.58 13.87
CA HIS A 234 3.67 1.56 14.94
C HIS A 234 2.47 2.44 14.61
#